data_AF-A0A538JNS5-F1
#
_entry.id   AF-A0A538JNS5-F1
#
_cell.length_a   1.000
_cell.length_b   1.000
_cell.length_c   1.000
_cell.angle_alpha   90.00
_cell.angle_beta   90.00
_cell.angle_gamma   90.00
#
_symmetry.space_group_name_H-M   'P 1'
#
loop_
_entity.id
_entity.type
_entity.pdbx_description
1 polymer ?
#
loop_
_entity_poly.entity_id
_entity_poly.type
_entity_poly.pdbx_seq_one_letter_code
_entity_poly.pdbx_strand_id
1 'polypeptide(L)'
;MSGVLALVGGAEWREGCTFDAQLLEYSGGREVTVLPTAAAYEHPEHSVDWATQWFEALGAKVRGLMVLGRRDADDEANATAVRESRFLYLSGGSPMHLRSVLKGSAVWDAVVSTWRDGTVLAGSSAGAMALCDPMVDPRGGAFTVGLGLIEQLAFVPHHDTWSPDKAKRTIALAPRGLPLVAVDERTAVIRATDGTWSVHGAGSAVVFVDGRESGLDALPG
;
A
#
# COMPACT_ATOMS: atom_id res chain seq x y z
N MET A 1 14.22 -11.33 -8.02
CA MET A 1 13.79 -11.31 -6.61
C MET A 1 12.75 -10.22 -6.51
N SER A 2 11.66 -10.44 -5.77
CA SER A 2 10.64 -9.39 -5.62
C SER A 2 11.24 -8.12 -5.04
N GLY A 3 10.72 -6.98 -5.47
CA GLY A 3 11.15 -5.66 -5.03
C GLY A 3 10.73 -5.36 -3.59
N VAL A 4 11.25 -4.26 -3.08
CA VAL A 4 10.85 -3.74 -1.76
C VAL A 4 9.36 -3.39 -1.80
N LEU A 5 8.63 -3.81 -0.77
CA LEU A 5 7.22 -3.48 -0.58
C LEU A 5 7.04 -2.62 0.67
N ALA A 6 6.38 -1.48 0.56
CA ALA A 6 5.99 -0.65 1.69
C ALA A 6 4.47 -0.61 1.86
N LEU A 7 4.01 -0.99 3.05
CA LEU A 7 2.61 -0.85 3.46
C LEU A 7 2.51 0.33 4.44
N VAL A 8 1.93 1.44 3.98
CA VAL A 8 1.89 2.72 4.70
C VAL A 8 0.54 2.89 5.39
N GLY A 9 0.57 3.29 6.67
CA GLY A 9 -0.61 3.41 7.52
C GLY A 9 -1.55 4.55 7.18
N GLY A 10 -1.21 5.42 6.22
CA GLY A 10 -2.03 6.57 5.81
C GLY A 10 -1.34 7.91 6.04
N ALA A 11 -2.01 8.98 5.62
CA ALA A 11 -1.49 10.35 5.62
C ALA A 11 -0.13 10.46 4.90
N GLU A 12 -0.03 9.83 3.73
CA GLU A 12 1.16 9.82 2.87
C GLU A 12 1.57 11.22 2.42
N TRP A 13 2.87 11.36 2.06
CA TRP A 13 3.45 12.56 1.46
C TRP A 13 3.40 13.81 2.34
N ARG A 14 3.71 13.63 3.63
CA ARG A 14 3.74 14.69 4.64
C ARG A 14 4.91 14.47 5.59
N GLU A 15 5.25 15.50 6.36
CA GLU A 15 6.29 15.41 7.39
C GLU A 15 6.04 14.22 8.32
N GLY A 16 7.05 13.34 8.42
CA GLY A 16 6.98 12.04 9.11
C GLY A 16 7.18 10.84 8.17
N CYS A 17 6.87 10.99 6.88
CA CYS A 17 7.02 9.94 5.87
C CYS A 17 8.46 9.82 5.32
N THR A 18 9.48 10.01 6.16
CA THR A 18 10.89 10.08 5.71
C THR A 18 11.40 8.79 5.07
N PHE A 19 10.70 7.67 5.28
CA PHE A 19 10.95 6.38 4.60
C PHE A 19 10.85 6.48 3.07
N ASP A 20 10.11 7.45 2.52
CA ASP A 20 9.98 7.62 1.07
C ASP A 20 11.32 7.95 0.39
N ALA A 21 12.25 8.62 1.10
CA ALA A 21 13.60 8.86 0.58
C ALA A 21 14.37 7.54 0.41
N GLN A 22 14.25 6.63 1.37
CA GLN A 22 14.87 5.32 1.33
C GLN A 22 14.24 4.42 0.25
N LEU A 23 12.91 4.46 0.09
CA LEU A 23 12.21 3.77 -1.00
C LEU A 23 12.66 4.27 -2.38
N LEU A 24 12.87 5.58 -2.52
CA LEU A 24 13.42 6.18 -3.73
C LEU A 24 14.84 5.69 -4.00
N GLU A 25 15.71 5.64 -2.99
CA GLU A 25 17.05 5.06 -3.11
C GLU A 25 17.01 3.59 -3.56
N TYR A 26 16.13 2.78 -2.96
CA TYR A 26 15.94 1.38 -3.34
C TYR A 26 15.48 1.20 -4.78
N SER A 27 14.70 2.15 -5.32
CA SER A 27 14.26 2.09 -6.71
C SER A 27 15.39 2.29 -7.72
N GLY A 28 16.52 2.89 -7.29
CA GLY A 28 17.61 3.31 -8.17
C GLY A 28 17.18 4.35 -9.22
N GLY A 29 15.99 4.95 -9.05
CA GLY A 29 15.39 5.92 -9.95
C GLY A 29 15.25 7.31 -9.33
N ARG A 30 14.73 8.25 -10.13
CA ARG A 30 14.36 9.61 -9.69
C ARG A 30 12.94 9.98 -10.13
N GLU A 31 12.11 8.97 -10.37
CA GLU A 31 10.71 9.14 -10.75
C GLU A 31 9.86 8.15 -9.98
N VAL A 32 8.72 8.62 -9.47
CA VAL A 32 7.70 7.80 -8.82
C VAL A 32 6.43 7.82 -9.66
N THR A 33 5.94 6.65 -10.04
CA THR A 33 4.65 6.51 -10.72
C THR A 33 3.55 6.33 -9.69
N VAL A 34 2.63 7.29 -9.63
CA VAL A 34 1.54 7.33 -8.65
C VAL A 34 0.24 6.92 -9.32
N LEU A 35 -0.43 5.91 -8.78
CA LEU A 35 -1.77 5.51 -9.18
C LEU A 35 -2.77 6.02 -8.12
N PRO A 36 -3.52 7.10 -8.40
CA PRO A 36 -4.52 7.64 -7.49
C PRO A 36 -5.86 6.89 -7.60
N THR A 37 -5.83 5.59 -7.96
CA THR A 37 -7.03 4.81 -8.26
C THR A 37 -8.00 4.80 -7.09
N ALA A 38 -7.51 4.65 -5.85
CA ALA A 38 -8.36 4.68 -4.66
C ALA A 38 -9.06 6.03 -4.48
N ALA A 39 -8.45 7.14 -4.92
CA ALA A 39 -8.96 8.49 -4.81
C ALA A 39 -9.86 8.92 -5.99
N ALA A 40 -10.33 7.99 -6.84
CA ALA A 40 -11.10 8.32 -8.05
C ALA A 40 -12.36 9.19 -7.81
N TYR A 41 -12.89 9.21 -6.59
CA TYR A 41 -14.06 10.00 -6.20
C TYR A 41 -13.72 11.20 -5.29
N GLU A 42 -12.43 11.45 -5.06
CA GLU A 42 -11.92 12.41 -4.06
C GLU A 42 -10.85 13.34 -4.69
N HIS A 43 -11.06 13.78 -5.92
CA HIS A 43 -10.09 14.62 -6.66
C HIS A 43 -8.72 13.93 -6.79
N PRO A 44 -8.62 12.85 -7.60
CA PRO A 44 -7.39 12.06 -7.73
C PRO A 44 -6.16 12.90 -8.16
N GLU A 45 -6.38 14.02 -8.86
CA GLU A 45 -5.36 15.02 -9.18
C GLU A 45 -4.64 15.59 -7.94
N HIS A 46 -5.35 15.80 -6.82
CA HIS A 46 -4.73 16.30 -5.59
C HIS A 46 -3.74 15.31 -5.00
N SER A 47 -4.00 14.00 -5.13
CA SER A 47 -3.04 12.97 -4.71
C SER A 47 -1.75 13.06 -5.52
N VAL A 48 -1.85 13.28 -6.83
CA VAL A 48 -0.69 13.47 -7.70
C VAL A 48 0.05 14.77 -7.34
N ASP A 49 -0.67 15.85 -7.06
CA ASP A 49 -0.07 17.15 -6.68
C ASP A 49 0.67 17.08 -5.34
N TRP A 50 0.09 16.42 -4.33
CA TRP A 50 0.74 16.21 -3.03
C TRP A 50 1.99 15.34 -3.16
N ALA A 51 1.90 14.23 -3.91
CA ALA A 51 3.05 13.40 -4.19
C ALA A 51 4.14 14.19 -4.92
N THR A 52 3.75 15.02 -5.90
CA THR A 52 4.68 15.87 -6.67
C THR A 52 5.45 16.79 -5.73
N GLN A 53 4.76 17.56 -4.88
CA GLN A 53 5.41 18.46 -3.93
C GLN A 53 6.35 17.72 -2.97
N TRP A 54 5.93 16.55 -2.49
CA TRP A 54 6.72 15.74 -1.55
C TRP A 54 7.99 15.17 -2.20
N PHE A 55 7.86 14.51 -3.36
CA PHE A 55 9.00 13.86 -4.02
C PHE A 55 9.93 14.88 -4.71
N GLU A 56 9.44 16.05 -5.13
CA GLU A 56 10.30 17.13 -5.61
C GLU A 56 11.26 17.62 -4.51
N ALA A 57 10.78 17.73 -3.27
CA ALA A 57 11.62 18.05 -2.12
C ALA A 57 12.68 16.97 -1.84
N LEU A 58 12.44 15.73 -2.28
CA LEU A 58 13.38 14.60 -2.23
C LEU A 58 14.23 14.46 -3.51
N GLY A 59 14.10 15.38 -4.47
CA GLY A 59 14.87 15.38 -5.72
C GLY A 59 14.38 14.39 -6.79
N ALA A 60 13.12 13.95 -6.70
CA ALA A 60 12.46 13.08 -7.67
C ALA A 60 11.29 13.77 -8.37
N LYS A 61 10.88 13.21 -9.50
CA LYS A 61 9.68 13.59 -10.25
C LYS A 61 8.54 12.64 -9.96
N VAL A 62 7.31 13.10 -10.18
CA VAL A 62 6.12 12.25 -10.10
C VAL A 62 5.47 12.14 -11.47
N ARG A 63 5.08 10.91 -11.82
CA ARG A 63 4.23 10.59 -12.95
C ARG A 63 2.88 10.12 -12.42
N GLY A 64 1.86 10.97 -12.47
CA GLY A 64 0.49 10.56 -12.18
C GLY A 64 -0.07 9.69 -13.30
N LEU A 65 -0.51 8.47 -12.96
CA LEU A 65 -1.14 7.54 -13.90
C LEU A 65 -2.63 7.38 -13.52
N MET A 66 -3.50 8.11 -14.20
CA MET A 66 -4.93 8.24 -13.89
C MET A 66 -5.74 7.00 -14.29
N VAL A 67 -5.40 5.85 -13.70
CA VAL A 67 -6.18 4.61 -13.78
C VAL A 67 -7.34 4.74 -12.80
N LEU A 68 -8.47 5.30 -13.23
CA LEU A 68 -9.59 5.63 -12.34
C LEU A 68 -10.78 4.68 -12.48
N GLY A 69 -10.87 3.97 -13.61
CA GLY A 69 -11.89 2.97 -13.88
C GLY A 69 -11.34 1.72 -14.57
N ARG A 70 -12.21 0.71 -14.71
CA ARG A 70 -11.86 -0.58 -15.34
C ARG A 70 -11.26 -0.42 -16.74
N ARG A 71 -11.82 0.49 -17.55
CA ARG A 71 -11.33 0.74 -18.91
C ARG A 71 -9.87 1.21 -18.91
N ASP A 72 -9.50 2.08 -17.98
CA ASP A 72 -8.13 2.59 -17.86
C ASP A 72 -7.18 1.48 -17.38
N ALA A 73 -7.69 0.60 -16.51
CA ALA A 73 -6.93 -0.51 -15.93
C ALA A 73 -6.66 -1.65 -16.93
N ASP A 74 -7.47 -1.75 -17.99
CA ASP A 74 -7.29 -2.67 -19.11
C ASP A 74 -6.58 -2.00 -20.32
N ASP A 75 -6.25 -0.71 -20.22
CA ASP A 75 -5.49 0.00 -21.26
C ASP A 75 -4.02 -0.42 -21.25
N GLU A 76 -3.56 -0.96 -22.38
CA GLU A 76 -2.19 -1.44 -22.55
C GLU A 76 -1.13 -0.33 -22.44
N ALA A 77 -1.48 0.93 -22.74
CA ALA A 77 -0.57 2.05 -22.56
C ALA A 77 -0.32 2.31 -21.06
N ASN A 78 -1.36 2.20 -20.23
CA ASN A 78 -1.22 2.32 -18.77
C ASN A 78 -0.44 1.13 -18.19
N ALA A 79 -0.71 -0.10 -18.67
CA ALA A 79 0.05 -1.27 -18.26
C ALA A 79 1.54 -1.15 -18.64
N THR A 80 1.84 -0.62 -19.83
CA THR A 80 3.22 -0.36 -20.27
C THR A 80 3.90 0.68 -19.38
N ALA A 81 3.22 1.79 -19.06
CA ALA A 81 3.75 2.80 -18.17
C ALA A 81 4.08 2.25 -16.77
N VAL A 82 3.29 1.29 -16.27
CA VAL A 82 3.57 0.57 -15.02
C VAL A 82 4.80 -0.32 -15.14
N ARG A 83 4.96 -1.09 -16.23
CA ARG A 83 6.13 -1.95 -16.44
C ARG A 83 7.44 -1.18 -16.52
N GLU A 84 7.40 0.04 -17.06
CA GLU A 84 8.58 0.93 -17.17
C GLU A 84 8.96 1.59 -15.84
N SER A 85 8.08 1.55 -14.83
CA SER A 85 8.31 2.19 -13.55
C SER A 85 9.31 1.43 -12.69
N ARG A 86 10.14 2.17 -11.96
CA ARG A 86 11.06 1.63 -10.94
C ARG A 86 10.53 1.80 -9.51
N PHE A 87 9.59 2.72 -9.33
CA PHE A 87 8.91 2.97 -8.07
C PHE A 87 7.44 3.29 -8.33
N LEU A 88 6.57 2.36 -7.93
CA LEU A 88 5.12 2.48 -7.98
C LEU A 88 4.55 2.83 -6.60
N TYR A 89 3.56 3.73 -6.59
CA TYR A 89 2.86 4.11 -5.37
C TYR A 89 1.34 4.09 -5.59
N LEU A 90 0.62 3.29 -4.82
CA LEU A 90 -0.86 3.27 -4.77
C LEU A 90 -1.33 4.19 -3.64
N SER A 91 -2.02 5.29 -3.97
CA SER A 91 -2.48 6.25 -2.96
C SER A 91 -3.64 5.72 -2.10
N GLY A 92 -3.97 6.46 -1.05
CA GLY A 92 -5.16 6.27 -0.22
C GLY A 92 -6.48 6.61 -0.94
N GLY A 93 -7.59 6.34 -0.26
CA GLY A 93 -8.96 6.56 -0.74
C GLY A 93 -9.87 5.35 -0.47
N SER A 94 -10.57 4.85 -1.50
CA SER A 94 -11.45 3.68 -1.40
C SER A 94 -10.74 2.37 -1.78
N PRO A 95 -10.46 1.46 -0.81
CA PRO A 95 -9.85 0.17 -1.12
C PRO A 95 -10.76 -0.74 -1.95
N MET A 96 -12.08 -0.61 -1.77
CA MET A 96 -13.07 -1.36 -2.52
C MET A 96 -13.10 -0.97 -4.00
N HIS A 97 -12.94 0.33 -4.29
CA HIS A 97 -12.86 0.82 -5.66
C HIS A 97 -11.53 0.46 -6.30
N LEU A 98 -10.41 0.68 -5.62
CA LEU A 98 -9.10 0.29 -6.12
C LEU A 98 -9.06 -1.20 -6.49
N ARG A 99 -9.55 -2.06 -5.59
CA ARG A 99 -9.65 -3.49 -5.87
C ARG A 99 -10.57 -3.81 -7.06
N SER A 100 -11.74 -3.18 -7.15
CA SER A 100 -12.70 -3.45 -8.24
C SER A 100 -12.16 -3.02 -9.61
N VAL A 101 -11.33 -1.98 -9.66
CA VAL A 101 -10.67 -1.48 -10.88
C VAL A 101 -9.51 -2.36 -11.29
N LEU A 102 -8.59 -2.67 -10.36
CA LEU A 102 -7.33 -3.33 -10.69
C LEU A 102 -7.46 -4.86 -10.79
N LYS A 103 -8.32 -5.51 -9.99
CA LYS A 103 -8.32 -6.99 -9.92
C LYS A 103 -8.56 -7.62 -11.30
N GLY A 104 -7.59 -8.42 -11.76
CA GLY A 104 -7.64 -9.11 -13.06
C GLY A 104 -7.51 -8.20 -14.28
N SER A 105 -6.95 -6.99 -14.12
CA SER A 105 -6.71 -6.05 -15.21
C SER A 105 -5.28 -6.13 -15.74
N ALA A 106 -5.04 -5.62 -16.96
CA ALA A 106 -3.71 -5.55 -17.54
C ALA A 106 -2.73 -4.72 -16.70
N VAL A 107 -3.19 -3.62 -16.11
CA VAL A 107 -2.41 -2.79 -15.17
C VAL A 107 -2.03 -3.59 -13.92
N TRP A 108 -2.93 -4.40 -13.36
CA TRP A 108 -2.58 -5.21 -12.19
C TRP A 108 -1.54 -6.28 -12.51
N ASP A 109 -1.69 -6.97 -13.64
CA ASP A 109 -0.70 -7.94 -14.10
C ASP A 109 0.67 -7.26 -14.30
N ALA A 110 0.69 -6.02 -14.80
CA ALA A 110 1.89 -5.20 -14.89
C ALA A 110 2.49 -4.85 -13.51
N VAL A 111 1.67 -4.46 -12.53
CA VAL A 111 2.13 -4.19 -11.14
C VAL A 111 2.77 -5.44 -10.53
N VAL A 112 2.12 -6.59 -10.64
CA VAL A 112 2.62 -7.86 -10.06
C VAL A 112 3.91 -8.29 -10.73
N SER A 113 3.98 -8.25 -12.06
CA SER A 113 5.17 -8.66 -12.82
C SER A 113 6.38 -7.76 -12.52
N THR A 114 6.22 -6.43 -12.61
CA THR A 114 7.32 -5.51 -12.35
C THR A 114 7.80 -5.56 -10.90
N TRP A 115 6.90 -5.74 -9.92
CA TRP A 115 7.30 -5.95 -8.53
C TRP A 115 8.10 -7.24 -8.36
N ARG A 116 7.69 -8.35 -8.98
CA ARG A 116 8.46 -9.62 -8.96
C ARG A 116 9.85 -9.47 -9.61
N ASP A 117 9.99 -8.52 -10.52
CA ASP A 117 11.23 -8.18 -11.21
C ASP A 117 12.08 -7.11 -10.50
N GLY A 118 11.65 -6.65 -9.31
CA GLY A 118 12.47 -5.82 -8.43
C GLY A 118 12.00 -4.38 -8.27
N THR A 119 10.91 -3.98 -8.91
CA THR A 119 10.33 -2.63 -8.76
C THR A 119 9.88 -2.39 -7.33
N VAL A 120 10.21 -1.22 -6.79
CA VAL A 120 9.73 -0.80 -5.47
C VAL A 120 8.24 -0.50 -5.58
N LEU A 121 7.45 -1.05 -4.67
CA LEU A 121 6.01 -0.83 -4.60
C LEU A 121 5.63 -0.31 -3.22
N ALA A 122 4.88 0.77 -3.17
CA ALA A 122 4.26 1.27 -1.96
C ALA A 122 2.73 1.33 -2.13
N GLY A 123 2.01 1.13 -1.04
CA GLY A 123 0.59 1.44 -0.94
C GLY A 123 0.33 2.20 0.35
N SER A 124 -0.52 3.21 0.31
CA SER A 124 -0.97 3.93 1.51
C SER A 124 -2.43 3.68 1.80
N SER A 125 -2.76 3.43 3.07
CA SER A 125 -4.11 3.21 3.56
C SER A 125 -4.88 2.20 2.68
N ALA A 126 -5.81 2.66 1.85
CA ALA A 126 -6.53 1.86 0.88
C ALA A 126 -5.62 1.03 -0.05
N GLY A 127 -4.51 1.61 -0.53
CA GLY A 127 -3.52 0.92 -1.34
C GLY A 127 -2.89 -0.24 -0.58
N ALA A 128 -2.40 0.00 0.64
CA ALA A 128 -1.80 -1.04 1.49
C ALA A 128 -2.79 -2.17 1.82
N MET A 129 -4.03 -1.79 2.19
CA MET A 129 -5.12 -2.73 2.45
C MET A 129 -5.36 -3.64 1.26
N ALA A 130 -5.47 -3.07 0.06
CA ALA A 130 -5.81 -3.82 -1.14
C ALA A 130 -4.68 -4.72 -1.63
N LEU A 131 -3.41 -4.40 -1.37
CA LEU A 131 -2.28 -5.27 -1.71
C LEU A 131 -2.28 -6.58 -0.90
N CYS A 132 -2.95 -6.61 0.23
CA CYS A 132 -3.03 -7.77 1.12
C CYS A 132 -4.26 -8.64 0.83
N ASP A 133 -4.18 -9.94 1.14
CA ASP A 133 -5.34 -10.82 1.20
C ASP A 133 -5.28 -11.72 2.45
N PRO A 134 -6.27 -11.65 3.35
CA PRO A 134 -7.52 -10.88 3.22
C PRO A 134 -7.35 -9.38 3.52
N MET A 135 -8.19 -8.58 2.85
CA MET A 135 -8.30 -7.13 3.05
C MET A 135 -9.36 -6.81 4.11
N VAL A 136 -9.12 -5.81 4.97
CA VAL A 136 -10.16 -5.32 5.89
C VAL A 136 -11.26 -4.58 5.12
N ASP A 137 -12.53 -4.92 5.34
CA ASP A 137 -13.66 -4.17 4.79
C ASP A 137 -13.92 -2.92 5.64
N PRO A 138 -13.71 -1.70 5.09
CA PRO A 138 -13.86 -0.46 5.86
C PRO A 138 -15.29 -0.20 6.33
N ARG A 139 -16.30 -0.89 5.78
CA ARG A 139 -17.72 -0.70 6.13
C ARG A 139 -18.11 -1.37 7.44
N GLY A 140 -17.39 -2.41 7.86
CA GLY A 140 -17.80 -3.24 9.00
C GLY A 140 -16.67 -3.85 9.83
N GLY A 141 -15.40 -3.66 9.42
CA GLY A 141 -14.23 -4.22 10.09
C GLY A 141 -14.07 -5.74 9.94
N ALA A 142 -14.93 -6.39 9.15
CA ALA A 142 -14.77 -7.78 8.75
C ALA A 142 -13.71 -7.88 7.64
N PHE A 143 -13.47 -9.09 7.15
CA PHE A 143 -12.48 -9.37 6.12
C PHE A 143 -13.16 -9.66 4.79
N THR A 144 -12.54 -9.18 3.72
CA THR A 144 -12.97 -9.40 2.34
C THR A 144 -11.75 -9.73 1.49
N VAL A 145 -11.98 -10.04 0.21
CA VAL A 145 -10.91 -10.38 -0.72
C VAL A 145 -10.21 -9.09 -1.16
N GLY A 146 -8.88 -9.08 -1.09
CA GLY A 146 -8.02 -8.05 -1.65
C GLY A 146 -7.52 -8.38 -3.06
N LEU A 147 -6.37 -7.81 -3.42
CA LEU A 147 -5.66 -8.12 -4.67
C LEU A 147 -4.68 -9.29 -4.53
N GLY A 148 -4.26 -9.60 -3.29
CA GLY A 148 -3.44 -10.77 -3.01
C GLY A 148 -2.01 -10.68 -3.54
N LEU A 149 -1.37 -9.51 -3.47
CA LEU A 149 0.07 -9.44 -3.68
C LEU A 149 0.82 -10.13 -2.54
N ILE A 150 0.38 -9.84 -1.31
CA ILE A 150 0.79 -10.54 -0.09
C ILE A 150 -0.42 -11.27 0.46
N GLU A 151 -0.37 -12.60 0.41
CA GLU A 151 -1.39 -13.47 0.97
C GLU A 151 -1.07 -13.78 2.45
N GLN A 152 -2.09 -14.18 3.21
CA GLN A 152 -1.98 -14.53 4.63
C GLN A 152 -1.48 -13.37 5.51
N LEU A 153 -1.88 -12.14 5.16
CA LEU A 153 -1.65 -10.94 5.94
C LEU A 153 -2.87 -10.04 5.82
N ALA A 154 -3.35 -9.47 6.92
CA ALA A 154 -4.26 -8.35 6.90
C ALA A 154 -3.57 -7.05 7.34
N PHE A 155 -3.87 -5.96 6.66
CA PHE A 155 -3.35 -4.64 6.96
C PHE A 155 -4.43 -3.71 7.51
N VAL A 156 -4.11 -3.02 8.61
CA VAL A 156 -4.96 -2.06 9.28
C VAL A 156 -4.28 -0.69 9.29
N PRO A 157 -4.78 0.29 8.51
CA PRO A 157 -4.25 1.65 8.51
C PRO A 157 -4.88 2.54 9.59
N HIS A 158 -4.27 3.70 9.79
CA HIS A 158 -4.70 4.77 10.70
C HIS A 158 -4.91 4.27 12.13
N HIS A 159 -4.06 3.37 12.60
CA HIS A 159 -4.27 2.67 13.87
C HIS A 159 -4.40 3.63 15.05
N ASP A 160 -3.59 4.69 15.07
CA ASP A 160 -3.58 5.80 16.01
C ASP A 160 -4.87 6.66 16.03
N THR A 161 -5.76 6.48 15.06
CA THR A 161 -7.04 7.20 14.98
C THR A 161 -8.24 6.35 15.41
N TRP A 162 -8.03 5.06 15.68
CA TRP A 162 -9.13 4.13 15.98
C TRP A 162 -9.64 4.26 17.41
N SER A 163 -10.96 4.09 17.58
CA SER A 163 -11.50 3.85 18.91
C SER A 163 -11.08 2.46 19.42
N PRO A 164 -10.98 2.28 20.76
CA PRO A 164 -10.67 0.97 21.34
C PRO A 164 -11.63 -0.14 20.89
N ASP A 165 -12.90 0.18 20.66
CA ASP A 165 -13.91 -0.79 20.22
C ASP A 165 -13.72 -1.20 18.77
N LYS A 166 -13.34 -0.27 17.88
CA LYS A 166 -13.03 -0.58 16.48
C LYS A 166 -11.80 -1.50 16.40
N ALA A 167 -10.75 -1.18 17.15
CA ALA A 167 -9.54 -2.00 17.23
C ALA A 167 -9.84 -3.42 17.73
N LYS A 168 -10.50 -3.54 18.89
CA LYS A 168 -10.88 -4.84 19.46
C LYS A 168 -11.74 -5.66 18.51
N ARG A 169 -12.71 -5.03 17.84
CA ARG A 169 -13.60 -5.72 16.90
C ARG A 169 -12.85 -6.27 15.70
N THR A 170 -12.05 -5.46 15.01
CA THR A 170 -11.31 -5.91 13.82
C THR A 170 -10.34 -7.04 14.19
N ILE A 171 -9.63 -6.90 15.30
CA ILE A 171 -8.70 -7.93 15.81
C ILE A 171 -9.45 -9.23 16.13
N ALA A 172 -10.62 -9.15 16.79
CA ALA A 172 -11.41 -10.33 17.15
C ALA A 172 -12.06 -11.04 15.95
N LEU A 173 -12.25 -10.34 14.83
CA LEU A 173 -12.82 -10.90 13.60
C LEU A 173 -11.75 -11.59 12.72
N ALA A 174 -10.46 -11.44 13.05
CA ALA A 174 -9.38 -12.02 12.26
C ALA A 174 -9.51 -13.55 12.27
N PRO A 175 -9.40 -14.22 11.10
CA PRO A 175 -9.29 -15.67 11.03
C PRO A 175 -8.16 -16.18 11.92
N ARG A 176 -8.38 -17.36 12.53
CA ARG A 176 -7.38 -17.97 13.41
C ARG A 176 -6.05 -18.16 12.68
N GLY A 177 -4.96 -17.74 13.31
CA GLY A 177 -3.59 -17.83 12.80
C GLY A 177 -3.23 -16.77 11.77
N LEU A 178 -4.16 -15.91 11.35
CA LEU A 178 -3.86 -14.83 10.41
C LEU A 178 -3.16 -13.67 11.14
N PRO A 179 -1.95 -13.26 10.73
CA PRO A 179 -1.33 -12.03 11.18
C PRO A 179 -2.12 -10.81 10.70
N LEU A 180 -2.39 -9.89 11.62
CA LEU A 180 -2.91 -8.57 11.33
C LEU A 180 -1.87 -7.54 11.76
N VAL A 181 -1.46 -6.67 10.86
CA VAL A 181 -0.55 -5.56 11.18
C VAL A 181 -1.33 -4.25 11.20
N ALA A 182 -1.36 -3.61 12.37
CA ALA A 182 -1.97 -2.30 12.57
C ALA A 182 -0.87 -1.23 12.54
N VAL A 183 -1.04 -0.22 11.70
CA VAL A 183 0.01 0.76 11.40
C VAL A 183 -0.55 2.17 11.54
N ASP A 184 0.16 2.99 12.30
CA ASP A 184 -0.18 4.39 12.52
C ASP A 184 0.00 5.22 11.23
N GLU A 185 -0.65 6.38 11.17
CA GLU A 185 -0.40 7.35 10.12
C GLU A 185 1.09 7.71 10.01
N ARG A 186 1.55 8.01 8.78
CA ARG A 186 2.94 8.39 8.48
C ARG A 186 3.98 7.37 8.96
N THR A 187 3.57 6.11 9.00
CA THR A 187 4.39 4.97 9.37
C THR A 187 4.25 3.89 8.29
N ALA A 188 5.34 3.23 7.97
CA ALA A 188 5.40 2.17 6.97
C ALA A 188 5.94 0.89 7.60
N VAL A 189 5.34 -0.23 7.24
CA VAL A 189 5.94 -1.55 7.43
C VAL A 189 6.50 -1.99 6.09
N ILE A 190 7.83 -2.14 6.04
CA ILE A 190 8.59 -2.35 4.80
C ILE A 190 9.13 -3.77 4.78
N ARG A 191 8.79 -4.51 3.72
CA ARG A 191 9.34 -5.83 3.40
C ARG A 191 10.52 -5.65 2.44
N ALA A 192 11.70 -6.06 2.88
CA ALA A 192 12.90 -6.08 2.06
C ALA A 192 12.86 -7.21 1.02
N THR A 193 13.84 -7.21 0.11
CA THR A 193 13.93 -8.20 -0.98
C THR A 193 14.22 -9.63 -0.49
N ASP A 194 14.77 -9.76 0.72
CA ASP A 194 15.01 -11.04 1.41
C ASP A 194 13.81 -11.52 2.25
N GLY A 195 12.70 -10.78 2.25
CA GLY A 195 11.49 -11.11 3.00
C GLY A 195 11.44 -10.56 4.42
N THR A 196 12.50 -9.90 4.90
CA THR A 196 12.51 -9.33 6.25
C THR A 196 11.62 -8.08 6.34
N TRP A 197 10.94 -7.92 7.48
CA TRP A 197 10.05 -6.79 7.75
C TRP A 197 10.67 -5.82 8.74
N SER A 198 10.42 -4.51 8.54
CA SER A 198 10.87 -3.43 9.42
C SER A 198 9.86 -2.29 9.47
N VAL A 199 9.86 -1.51 10.55
CA VAL A 199 8.97 -0.35 10.75
C VAL A 199 9.76 0.94 10.60
N HIS A 200 9.21 1.91 9.87
CA HIS A 200 9.81 3.22 9.64
C HIS A 200 8.75 4.33 9.68
N GLY A 201 9.14 5.54 10.06
CA GLY A 201 8.26 6.70 10.06
C GLY A 201 8.01 7.28 11.46
N ALA A 202 6.94 8.06 11.59
CA ALA A 202 6.70 8.91 12.76
C ALA A 202 5.98 8.20 13.92
N GLY A 203 5.29 7.09 13.66
CA GLY A 203 4.49 6.34 14.63
C GLY A 203 4.98 4.91 14.80
N SER A 204 4.04 4.01 15.09
CA SER A 204 4.31 2.62 15.41
C SER A 204 3.53 1.65 14.52
N ALA A 205 3.94 0.39 14.56
CA ALA A 205 3.18 -0.72 13.99
C ALA A 205 3.13 -1.86 15.02
N VAL A 206 1.97 -2.49 15.13
CA VAL A 206 1.73 -3.60 16.06
C VAL A 206 1.17 -4.78 15.28
N VAL A 207 1.78 -5.95 15.46
CA VAL A 207 1.31 -7.20 14.86
C VAL A 207 0.46 -7.95 15.86
N PHE A 208 -0.69 -8.44 15.43
CA PHE A 208 -1.59 -9.28 16.20
C PHE A 208 -1.75 -10.65 15.54
N VAL A 209 -1.67 -11.72 16.33
CA VAL A 209 -2.00 -13.09 15.93
C VAL A 209 -2.91 -13.68 16.99
N ASP A 210 -4.07 -14.23 16.60
CA ASP A 210 -5.07 -14.78 17.52
C ASP A 210 -5.44 -13.81 18.67
N GLY A 211 -5.52 -12.52 18.35
CA GLY A 211 -5.85 -11.45 19.30
C GLY A 211 -4.76 -11.06 20.29
N ARG A 212 -3.52 -11.52 20.10
CA ARG A 212 -2.37 -11.19 20.94
C ARG A 212 -1.29 -10.51 20.14
N GLU A 213 -0.57 -9.59 20.78
CA GLU A 213 0.60 -8.95 20.18
C GLU A 213 1.68 -9.99 19.84
N SER A 214 2.36 -9.77 18.72
CA SER A 214 3.42 -10.62 18.19
C SER A 214 4.53 -9.75 17.57
N GLY A 215 5.67 -10.36 17.26
CA GLY A 215 6.73 -9.73 16.49
C GLY A 215 6.46 -9.69 14.99
N LEU A 216 7.25 -8.90 14.26
CA LEU A 216 7.23 -8.83 12.80
C LEU A 216 7.60 -10.14 12.11
N ASP A 217 8.27 -11.05 12.82
CA ASP A 217 8.62 -12.40 12.38
C ASP A 217 7.38 -13.30 12.16
N ALA A 218 6.21 -12.88 12.64
CA ALA A 218 4.94 -13.52 12.31
C ALA A 218 4.39 -13.16 10.93
N LEU A 219 4.91 -12.11 10.27
CA LEU A 219 4.46 -11.70 8.94
C LEU A 219 5.03 -12.63 7.85
N PRO A 220 4.28 -12.87 6.76
CA PRO A 220 4.77 -13.71 5.66
C PRO A 220 5.98 -13.04 4.97
N GLY A 221 7.05 -13.82 4.78
CA GLY A 221 8.30 -13.35 4.20
C GLY A 221 8.32 -13.29 2.68
#